data_AF-A0A8T7GYU5-F1
#
_entry.id   AF-A0A8T7GYU5-F1
#
_cell.length_a   1.000
_cell.length_b   1.000
_cell.length_c   1.000
_cell.angle_alpha   90.00
_cell.angle_beta   90.00
_cell.angle_gamma   90.00
#
_symmetry.space_group_name_H-M   'P 1'
#
loop_
_entity.id
_entity.type
_entity.pdbx_description
1 polymer ?
#
loop_
_entity_poly.entity_id
_entity_poly.type
_entity_poly.pdbx_seq_one_letter_code
_entity_poly.pdbx_strand_id
1 'polypeptide(L)'
;MPLLAVYGTLRRGFRNHELLKGCELVWEGYANLPYELVVDSVCIPYLVPVEELRKIYVEVYRVDEDALSRLDEFEDVPETYVRVELYIDPVGFAHIYVARRIPRARERVAGGDFLEFARSRAWCRHLLES
;
A
#
# COMPACT_ATOMS: atom_id res chain seq x y z
N MET A 1 11.29 16.38 -3.12
CA MET A 1 11.14 15.03 -2.54
C MET A 1 9.68 14.65 -2.64
N PRO A 2 9.33 13.64 -3.45
CA PRO A 2 7.96 13.19 -3.60
C PRO A 2 7.38 12.61 -2.30
N LEU A 3 6.06 12.59 -2.22
CA LEU A 3 5.31 11.87 -1.20
C LEU A 3 4.90 10.50 -1.75
N LEU A 4 4.97 9.48 -0.91
CA LEU A 4 4.55 8.12 -1.23
C LEU A 4 3.57 7.62 -0.17
N ALA A 5 2.36 7.27 -0.59
CA ALA A 5 1.36 6.60 0.22
C ALA A 5 1.47 5.08 0.06
N VAL A 6 1.62 4.37 1.18
CA VAL A 6 1.65 2.90 1.23
C VAL A 6 0.47 2.37 2.03
N TYR A 7 -0.19 1.31 1.52
CA TYR A 7 -1.36 0.67 2.14
C TYR A 7 -1.11 -0.81 2.51
N GLY A 8 -0.02 -1.38 2.01
CA GLY A 8 0.27 -2.81 2.02
C GLY A 8 1.49 -3.18 2.85
N THR A 9 2.31 -4.10 2.33
CA THR A 9 3.45 -4.71 3.06
C THR A 9 4.61 -3.75 3.35
N LEU A 10 4.63 -2.55 2.76
CA LEU A 10 5.60 -1.50 3.08
C LEU A 10 5.28 -0.71 4.36
N ARG A 11 4.03 -0.82 4.87
CA ARG A 11 3.61 -0.15 6.12
C ARG A 11 4.35 -0.66 7.35
N ARG A 12 4.42 0.17 8.39
CA ARG A 12 4.92 -0.25 9.71
C ARG A 12 4.16 -1.48 10.21
N GLY A 13 4.87 -2.39 10.89
CA GLY A 13 4.33 -3.68 11.33
C GLY A 13 4.54 -4.82 10.32
N PHE A 14 5.09 -4.53 9.14
CA PHE A 14 5.43 -5.52 8.12
C PHE A 14 6.94 -5.56 7.84
N ARG A 15 7.43 -6.71 7.38
CA ARG A 15 8.86 -6.96 7.13
C ARG A 15 9.47 -6.03 6.08
N ASN A 16 8.70 -5.61 5.08
CA ASN A 16 9.22 -4.78 3.99
C ASN A 16 9.31 -3.30 4.39
N HIS A 17 8.87 -2.92 5.60
CA HIS A 17 9.03 -1.57 6.10
C HIS A 17 10.50 -1.12 6.19
N GLU A 18 11.46 -2.05 6.27
CA GLU A 18 12.89 -1.73 6.22
C GLU A 18 13.29 -0.95 4.95
N LEU A 19 12.54 -1.07 3.84
CA LEU A 19 12.77 -0.29 2.61
C LEU A 19 12.48 1.21 2.76
N LEU A 20 11.63 1.56 3.73
CA LEU A 20 11.28 2.94 4.09
C LEU A 20 12.03 3.44 5.31
N LYS A 21 13.01 2.67 5.81
CA LYS A 21 13.81 3.08 6.96
C LYS A 21 14.60 4.35 6.65
N GLY A 22 14.42 5.36 7.51
CA GLY A 22 15.01 6.69 7.33
C GLY A 22 14.14 7.65 6.52
N CYS A 23 13.07 7.19 5.90
CA CYS A 23 12.05 8.07 5.30
C CYS A 23 11.18 8.68 6.41
N GLU A 24 10.82 9.95 6.24
CA GLU A 24 9.99 10.66 7.21
C GLU A 24 8.52 10.31 7.00
N LEU A 25 7.86 9.80 8.05
CA LEU A 25 6.41 9.68 8.06
C LEU A 25 5.79 11.08 8.17
N VAL A 26 5.03 11.46 7.16
CA VAL A 26 4.35 12.75 7.08
C VAL A 26 2.94 12.67 7.65
N TRP A 27 2.23 11.56 7.40
CA TRP A 27 0.86 11.37 7.85
C TRP A 27 0.47 9.89 7.81
N GLU A 28 -0.49 9.48 8.64
CA GLU A 28 -1.14 8.17 8.55
C GLU A 28 -2.61 8.28 8.90
N GLY A 29 -3.44 7.45 8.28
CA GLY A 29 -4.88 7.45 8.51
C GLY A 29 -5.67 6.89 7.35
N TYR A 30 -7.00 6.97 7.46
CA TYR A 30 -7.91 6.54 6.40
C TYR A 30 -8.06 7.60 5.33
N ALA A 31 -7.65 7.26 4.10
CA ALA A 31 -7.93 8.05 2.91
C ALA A 31 -9.16 7.49 2.17
N ASN A 32 -9.99 8.37 1.61
CA ASN A 32 -11.10 7.97 0.73
C ASN A 32 -10.58 7.88 -0.70
N LEU A 33 -10.39 6.66 -1.21
CA LEU A 33 -9.80 6.42 -2.53
C LEU A 33 -10.80 5.71 -3.45
N PRO A 34 -10.73 5.90 -4.79
CA PRO A 34 -11.58 5.22 -5.77
C PRO A 34 -11.11 3.77 -6.01
N TYR A 35 -10.74 3.09 -4.93
CA TYR A 35 -10.18 1.75 -4.93
C TYR A 35 -10.74 0.93 -3.78
N GLU A 36 -10.85 -0.38 -3.99
CA GLU A 36 -11.07 -1.36 -2.95
C GLU A 36 -9.77 -2.12 -2.66
N LEU A 37 -9.46 -2.28 -1.38
CA LEU A 37 -8.33 -3.09 -0.94
C LEU A 37 -8.72 -4.57 -0.91
N VAL A 38 -7.95 -5.40 -1.59
CA VAL A 38 -8.13 -6.84 -1.68
C VAL A 38 -6.81 -7.58 -1.46
N VAL A 39 -6.88 -8.87 -1.18
CA VAL A 39 -5.73 -9.76 -1.14
C VAL A 39 -5.94 -10.98 -2.02
N ASP A 40 -4.86 -11.56 -2.55
CA ASP A 40 -4.91 -12.86 -3.22
C ASP A 40 -4.73 -14.04 -2.23
N SER A 41 -4.57 -15.26 -2.77
CA SER A 41 -4.40 -16.47 -1.97
C SER A 41 -3.08 -16.57 -1.20
N VAL A 42 -2.10 -15.71 -1.48
CA VAL A 42 -0.80 -15.66 -0.77
C VAL A 42 -0.63 -14.36 0.03
N CYS A 43 -1.71 -13.60 0.18
CA CYS A 43 -1.85 -12.42 1.03
C CYS A 43 -1.15 -11.17 0.48
N ILE A 44 -0.97 -11.09 -0.83
CA ILE A 44 -0.46 -9.85 -1.45
C ILE A 44 -1.60 -8.84 -1.55
N PRO A 45 -1.42 -7.61 -1.02
CA PRO A 45 -2.45 -6.58 -1.07
C PRO A 45 -2.48 -5.85 -2.42
N TYR A 46 -3.68 -5.59 -2.93
CA TYR A 46 -3.91 -4.86 -4.17
C TYR A 46 -5.03 -3.83 -4.03
N LEU A 47 -4.90 -2.71 -4.75
CA LEU A 47 -5.98 -1.76 -4.95
C LEU A 47 -6.70 -2.05 -6.27
N VAL A 48 -8.00 -2.28 -6.21
CA VAL A 48 -8.88 -2.54 -7.36
C VAL A 48 -9.77 -1.33 -7.61
N PRO A 49 -9.80 -0.74 -8.83
CA PRO A 49 -10.67 0.40 -9.11
C PRO A 49 -12.15 0.09 -8.83
N VAL A 50 -12.85 1.04 -8.22
CA VAL A 50 -14.29 0.99 -7.94
C VAL A 50 -14.91 2.37 -8.15
N GLU A 51 -16.22 2.41 -8.40
CA GLU A 51 -16.95 3.68 -8.63
C GLU A 51 -17.12 4.51 -7.35
N GLU A 52 -17.36 3.85 -6.21
CA GLU A 52 -17.53 4.50 -4.92
C GLU A 52 -16.21 4.59 -4.15
N LEU A 53 -15.96 5.75 -3.52
CA LEU A 53 -14.81 5.89 -2.64
C LEU A 53 -14.89 4.90 -1.46
N ARG A 54 -13.77 4.24 -1.16
CA ARG A 54 -13.61 3.41 0.03
C ARG A 54 -12.54 3.99 0.94
N LYS A 55 -12.73 3.81 2.24
CA LYS A 55 -11.71 4.14 3.25
C LYS A 55 -10.62 3.10 3.18
N ILE A 56 -9.38 3.54 2.97
CA ILE A 56 -8.18 2.70 2.99
C ILE A 56 -7.17 3.35 3.92
N TYR A 57 -6.67 2.58 4.88
CA TYR A 57 -5.63 3.06 5.77
C TYR A 57 -4.29 3.11 5.03
N VAL A 58 -3.66 4.28 5.03
CA VAL A 58 -2.38 4.53 4.39
C VAL A 58 -1.40 5.17 5.37
N GLU A 59 -0.12 4.94 5.13
CA GLU A 59 0.98 5.72 5.70
C GLU A 59 1.64 6.51 4.56
N VAL A 60 1.84 7.81 4.74
CA VAL A 60 2.42 8.70 3.74
C VAL A 60 3.80 9.13 4.19
N TYR A 61 4.79 8.85 3.35
CA TYR A 61 6.20 9.12 3.59
C TYR A 61 6.76 10.15 2.63
N ARG A 62 7.68 10.98 3.12
CA ARG A 62 8.58 11.76 2.25
C ARG A 62 9.74 10.86 1.85
N VAL A 63 9.89 10.64 0.56
CA VAL A 63 10.93 9.77 -0.01
C VAL A 63 11.84 10.57 -0.95
N ASP A 64 13.13 10.25 -0.97
CA ASP A 64 14.05 10.74 -1.99
C ASP A 64 14.02 9.85 -3.24
N GLU A 65 14.74 10.26 -4.28
CA GLU A 65 14.78 9.54 -5.55
C GLU A 65 15.45 8.16 -5.41
N ASP A 66 16.45 8.03 -4.54
CA ASP A 66 17.14 6.77 -4.28
C ASP A 66 16.20 5.76 -3.60
N ALA A 67 15.48 6.17 -2.56
CA ALA A 67 14.48 5.35 -1.90
C ALA A 67 13.37 4.94 -2.88
N LEU A 68 12.88 5.88 -3.68
CA LEU A 68 11.85 5.63 -4.67
C LEU A 68 12.28 4.63 -5.75
N SER A 69 13.53 4.72 -6.21
CA SER A 69 14.11 3.78 -7.19
C SER A 69 14.18 2.34 -6.65
N ARG A 70 14.63 2.17 -5.39
CA ARG A 70 14.66 0.84 -4.74
C ARG A 70 13.26 0.26 -4.53
N LEU A 71 12.28 1.12 -4.22
CA LEU A 71 10.89 0.71 -4.07
C LEU A 71 10.27 0.30 -5.41
N ASP A 72 10.61 1.00 -6.50
CA ASP A 72 10.17 0.62 -7.84
C ASP A 72 10.74 -0.73 -8.28
N GLU A 73 12.01 -1.01 -7.96
CA GLU A 73 12.61 -2.33 -8.20
C GLU A 73 11.91 -3.42 -7.37
N PHE A 74 11.61 -3.14 -6.10
CA PHE A 74 10.93 -4.09 -5.21
C PHE A 74 9.49 -4.39 -5.65
N GLU A 75 8.74 -3.36 -6.04
CA GLU A 75 7.35 -3.46 -6.51
C GLU A 75 7.26 -3.87 -7.99
N ASP A 76 8.40 -4.14 -8.64
CA ASP A 76 8.51 -4.57 -10.04
C ASP A 76 7.76 -3.63 -11.00
N VAL A 77 8.06 -2.34 -10.90
CA VAL A 77 7.45 -1.29 -11.71
C VAL A 77 8.07 -1.26 -13.12
N PRO A 78 7.28 -1.19 -14.21
CA PRO A 78 5.83 -1.06 -14.26
C PRO A 78 5.09 -2.39 -14.49
N GLU A 79 5.72 -3.54 -14.28
CA GLU A 79 5.19 -4.84 -14.70
C GLU A 79 4.15 -5.42 -13.72
N THR A 80 4.45 -5.42 -12.42
CA THR A 80 3.53 -5.91 -11.38
C THR A 80 2.67 -4.79 -10.82
N TYR A 81 3.31 -3.72 -10.33
CA TYR A 81 2.65 -2.49 -9.91
C TYR A 81 2.97 -1.35 -10.87
N VAL A 82 2.09 -0.37 -10.92
CA VAL A 82 2.36 0.93 -11.54
C VAL A 82 2.23 2.01 -10.47
N ARG A 83 3.13 2.98 -10.52
CA ARG A 83 3.04 4.15 -9.66
C ARG A 83 2.11 5.16 -10.29
N VAL A 84 1.06 5.54 -9.57
CA VAL A 84 0.12 6.59 -9.97
C VAL A 84 0.14 7.70 -8.92
N GLU A 85 -0.31 8.89 -9.28
CA GLU A 85 -0.47 9.99 -8.36
C GLU A 85 -1.96 10.13 -7.96
N LEU A 86 -2.23 10.18 -6.67
CA LEU A 86 -3.57 10.38 -6.12
C LEU A 86 -3.54 11.52 -5.10
N TYR A 87 -4.67 12.22 -4.96
CA TYR A 87 -4.86 13.18 -3.88
C TYR A 87 -5.23 12.43 -2.60
N ILE A 88 -4.43 12.62 -1.54
CA ILE A 88 -4.61 12.04 -0.21
C ILE A 88 -4.92 13.19 0.76
N ASP A 89 -6.16 13.29 1.24
CA ASP A 89 -6.55 14.29 2.24
C ASP A 89 -6.04 13.91 3.64
N PRO A 90 -5.45 14.84 4.42
CA PRO A 90 -5.25 16.27 4.18
C PRO A 90 -3.87 16.62 3.58
N VAL A 91 -3.11 15.63 3.12
CA VAL A 91 -1.69 15.76 2.76
C VAL A 91 -1.47 16.44 1.40
N GLY A 92 -2.31 16.15 0.41
CA GLY A 92 -2.14 16.57 -0.98
C GLY A 92 -1.80 15.41 -1.91
N PHE A 93 -1.17 15.69 -3.05
CA PHE A 93 -0.80 14.66 -4.02
C PHE A 93 0.35 13.79 -3.51
N ALA A 94 0.17 12.47 -3.59
CA ALA A 94 1.19 11.48 -3.29
C ALA A 94 1.17 10.37 -4.34
N HIS A 95 2.34 9.79 -4.58
CA HIS A 95 2.45 8.56 -5.33
C HIS A 95 1.88 7.38 -4.54
N ILE A 96 1.37 6.38 -5.25
CA ILE A 96 0.87 5.12 -4.69
C ILE A 96 1.02 4.00 -5.71
N TYR A 97 1.36 2.80 -5.25
CA TYR A 97 1.50 1.63 -6.11
C TYR A 97 0.16 0.94 -6.31
N VAL A 98 -0.33 0.85 -7.55
CA VAL A 98 -1.56 0.13 -7.89
C VAL A 98 -1.22 -1.04 -8.81
N ALA A 99 -1.92 -2.15 -8.64
CA ALA A 99 -1.62 -3.36 -9.40
C ALA A 99 -1.89 -3.12 -10.90
N ARG A 100 -0.94 -3.47 -11.77
CA ARG A 100 -1.14 -3.42 -13.22
C ARG A 100 -2.18 -4.45 -13.68
N ARG A 101 -2.23 -5.60 -12.99
CA ARG A 101 -3.19 -6.68 -13.22
C ARG A 101 -3.80 -7.10 -11.89
N ILE A 102 -5.13 -7.19 -11.86
CA ILE A 102 -5.87 -7.56 -10.66
C ILE A 102 -5.99 -9.09 -10.59
N PRO A 103 -5.71 -9.72 -9.44
CA PRO A 103 -5.92 -11.16 -9.29
C PRO A 103 -7.40 -11.53 -9.47
N ARG A 104 -7.65 -12.70 -10.08
CA ARG A 104 -9.00 -13.25 -10.29
C ARG A 104 -9.62 -13.71 -8.98
N ALA A 105 -8.89 -14.53 -8.22
CA ALA A 105 -9.28 -14.96 -6.88
C ALA A 105 -8.78 -13.94 -5.89
N ARG A 106 -9.71 -13.34 -5.13
CA ARG A 106 -9.39 -12.29 -4.18
C ARG A 106 -10.37 -12.24 -3.03
N GLU A 107 -9.87 -11.91 -1.85
CA GLU A 107 -10.68 -11.59 -0.68
C GLU A 107 -10.62 -10.09 -0.42
N ARG A 108 -11.78 -9.49 -0.14
CA ARG A 108 -11.87 -8.07 0.18
C ARG A 108 -11.40 -7.80 1.61
N VAL A 109 -10.59 -6.76 1.78
CA VAL A 109 -10.24 -6.21 3.09
C VAL A 109 -11.31 -5.20 3.50
N ALA A 110 -12.40 -5.69 4.10
CA ALA A 110 -13.63 -4.91 4.31
C ALA A 110 -13.44 -3.62 5.12
N GLY A 111 -12.51 -3.60 6.07
CA GLY A 111 -12.19 -2.41 6.89
C GLY A 111 -11.19 -1.45 6.24
N GLY A 112 -10.59 -1.80 5.11
CA GLY A 112 -9.58 -0.98 4.44
C GLY A 112 -8.23 -0.90 5.14
N ASP A 113 -8.02 -1.62 6.24
CA ASP A 113 -6.73 -1.72 6.92
C ASP A 113 -6.11 -3.11 6.72
N PHE A 114 -5.04 -3.15 5.93
CA PHE A 114 -4.30 -4.38 5.65
C PHE A 114 -3.59 -4.96 6.89
N LEU A 115 -3.10 -4.11 7.81
CA LEU A 115 -2.39 -4.58 9.00
C LEU A 115 -3.34 -5.28 9.96
N GLU A 116 -4.53 -4.71 10.20
CA GLU A 116 -5.58 -5.36 10.98
C GLU A 116 -6.02 -6.68 10.33
N PHE A 117 -6.22 -6.67 9.01
CA PHE A 117 -6.56 -7.88 8.26
C PHE A 117 -5.50 -8.97 8.43
N ALA A 118 -4.22 -8.65 8.19
CA ALA A 118 -3.12 -9.61 8.28
C ALA A 118 -2.95 -10.20 9.69
N ARG A 119 -3.15 -9.40 10.75
CA ARG A 119 -3.12 -9.88 12.15
C ARG A 119 -4.26 -10.86 12.45
N SER A 120 -5.44 -10.62 11.87
CA SER A 120 -6.63 -11.46 12.05
C SER A 120 -6.57 -12.80 11.30
N ARG A 121 -5.69 -12.93 10.30
CA ARG A 121 -5.59 -14.12 9.43
C ARG A 121 -4.27 -14.84 9.66
N ALA A 122 -4.33 -16.03 10.26
CA ALA A 122 -3.15 -16.83 10.57
C ALA A 122 -2.21 -17.04 9.36
N TRP A 123 -2.78 -17.23 8.16
CA TRP A 123 -2.03 -17.45 6.93
C TRP A 123 -1.31 -16.20 6.38
N CYS A 124 -1.68 -15.00 6.83
CA CYS A 124 -1.01 -13.74 6.46
C CYS A 124 0.13 -13.34 7.41
N ARG A 125 0.24 -13.95 8.59
CA ARG A 125 1.18 -13.51 9.64
C ARG A 125 2.65 -13.62 9.25
N HIS A 126 2.99 -14.40 8.23
CA HIS A 126 4.34 -14.51 7.71
C HIS A 126 4.88 -13.19 7.13
N LEU A 127 3.99 -12.24 6.80
CA LEU A 127 4.35 -10.90 6.32
C LEU A 127 4.70 -9.92 7.45
N LEU A 128 4.25 -10.21 8.67
CA LEU A 128 4.45 -9.33 9.82
C LEU A 128 5.92 -9.38 10.28
N GLU A 129 6.36 -8.26 10.85
CA GLU A 129 7.62 -8.23 11.59
C GLU A 129 7.61 -9.27 12.73
N SER A 130 8.80 -9.77 13.09
CA SER A 130 8.96 -10.86 14.08
C SER A 130 8.99 -10.35 15.51
#